data_AF-A0A067TQT4-F1
#
_entry.id   AF-A0A067TQT4-F1
#
_cell.length_a   1.000
_cell.length_b   1.000
_cell.length_c   1.000
_cell.angle_alpha   90.00
_cell.angle_beta   90.00
_cell.angle_gamma   90.00
#
_symmetry.space_group_name_H-M   'P 1'
#
loop_
_entity.id
_entity.type
_entity.pdbx_description
1 polymer ?
#
loop_
_entity_poly.entity_id
_entity_poly.type
_entity_poly.pdbx_seq_one_letter_code
_entity_poly.pdbx_strand_id
1 'polypeptide(L)'
;MSETELPVFCPKEHRATIVSKFRIHFHQHPAIPFDDEEGTYFSAEEIHYGAVLDMYQYCFAKDLSQVWAYMWNRWYTPKQWSLWARSACDSISRLKTTMVVENLWKHIKRRDLAQFNRPRLDLVTYLVISSVLPRVQLTLDEVLERRRIGRAKALAPWQTTFKRQWIDMSKSDEERLVQKELDIRRGTHHTRIENWTCSCPSYLTSRFLLCKHLPGMPRFTTYPESMFQNWTAAGTTKNKNKLIS
;
A
#
# COMPACT_ATOMS: atom_id res chain seq x y z
N MET A 1 16.48 28.16 41.54
CA MET A 1 15.31 27.45 40.99
C MET A 1 15.73 26.93 39.63
N SER A 2 16.16 25.66 39.58
CA SER A 2 16.50 24.98 38.34
C SER A 2 15.29 24.97 37.42
N GLU A 3 15.47 25.29 36.14
CA GLU A 3 14.49 25.02 35.10
C GLU A 3 14.00 23.57 35.27
N THR A 4 12.76 23.42 35.71
CA THR A 4 12.07 22.13 35.66
C THR A 4 11.95 21.78 34.18
N GLU A 5 12.90 20.98 33.69
CA GLU A 5 12.86 20.38 32.37
C GLU A 5 11.47 19.74 32.22
N LEU A 6 10.65 20.33 31.34
CA LEU A 6 9.33 19.81 31.06
C LEU A 6 9.48 18.34 30.65
N PRO A 7 8.68 17.42 31.22
CA PRO A 7 8.78 16.02 30.88
C PRO A 7 8.63 15.83 29.37
N VAL A 8 9.63 15.18 28.76
CA VAL A 8 9.69 14.99 27.32
C VAL A 8 8.52 14.11 26.88
N PHE A 9 7.59 14.69 26.12
CA PHE A 9 6.34 14.04 25.66
C PHE A 9 6.55 12.61 25.12
N CYS A 10 7.60 12.39 24.32
CA CYS A 10 7.99 11.05 23.87
C CYS A 10 9.51 10.96 23.68
N PRO A 11 10.21 10.17 24.50
CA PRO A 11 11.64 9.89 24.33
C PRO A 11 11.96 9.30 22.96
N LYS A 12 13.13 9.59 22.40
CA LYS A 12 13.50 9.15 21.04
C LYS A 12 13.50 7.64 20.88
N GLU A 13 13.83 6.90 21.94
CA GLU A 13 13.94 5.44 21.97
C GLU A 13 12.62 4.74 21.65
N HIS A 14 11.49 5.27 22.13
CA HIS A 14 10.19 4.63 21.99
C HIS A 14 9.47 4.99 20.68
N ARG A 15 9.87 6.07 20.01
CA ARG A 15 9.19 6.58 18.80
C ARG A 15 9.11 5.53 17.70
N ALA A 16 10.20 4.82 17.43
CA ALA A 16 10.26 3.82 16.37
C ALA A 16 9.30 2.66 16.65
N THR A 17 9.28 2.15 17.89
CA THR A 17 8.40 1.05 18.30
C THR A 17 6.94 1.45 18.26
N ILE A 18 6.60 2.64 18.77
CA ILE A 18 5.23 3.18 18.76
C ILE A 18 4.73 3.34 17.33
N VAL A 19 5.55 3.92 16.44
CA VAL A 19 5.20 4.04 15.02
C VAL A 19 5.04 2.68 14.35
N SER A 20 5.85 1.69 14.72
CA SER A 20 5.70 0.31 14.21
C SER A 20 4.37 -0.31 14.63
N LYS A 21 4.03 -0.24 15.92
CA LYS A 21 2.75 -0.71 16.46
C LYS A 21 1.57 0.00 15.79
N PHE A 22 1.61 1.33 15.73
CA PHE A 22 0.60 2.14 15.05
C PHE A 22 0.40 1.73 13.58
N ARG A 23 1.49 1.45 12.86
CA ARG A 23 1.42 0.94 11.49
C ARG A 23 0.75 -0.43 11.45
N ILE A 24 1.10 -1.36 12.32
CA ILE A 24 0.48 -2.68 12.34
C ILE A 24 -1.04 -2.55 12.56
N HIS A 25 -1.45 -1.78 13.57
CA HIS A 25 -2.87 -1.53 13.88
C HIS A 25 -3.64 -0.92 12.70
N PHE A 26 -3.03 -0.01 11.93
CA PHE A 26 -3.63 0.53 10.71
C PHE A 26 -3.92 -0.52 9.63
N HIS A 27 -3.07 -1.55 9.52
CA HIS A 27 -3.13 -2.54 8.44
C HIS A 27 -3.96 -3.79 8.79
N GLN A 28 -4.31 -3.98 10.07
CA GLN A 28 -5.17 -5.08 10.51
C GLN A 28 -6.57 -4.97 9.90
N HIS A 29 -7.14 -6.11 9.53
CA HIS A 29 -8.44 -6.20 8.88
C HIS A 29 -9.05 -7.59 9.13
N PRO A 30 -10.38 -7.71 9.30
CA PRO A 30 -11.04 -8.98 9.58
C PRO A 30 -10.74 -10.08 8.56
N ALA A 31 -10.58 -9.72 7.29
CA ALA A 31 -10.24 -10.68 6.23
C ALA A 31 -8.76 -11.14 6.22
N ILE A 32 -7.88 -10.56 7.05
CA ILE A 32 -6.46 -10.93 7.11
C ILE A 32 -6.22 -11.74 8.39
N PRO A 33 -5.71 -12.98 8.29
CA PRO A 33 -5.44 -13.80 9.47
C PRO A 33 -4.33 -13.18 10.31
N PHE A 34 -4.40 -13.36 11.63
CA PHE A 34 -3.32 -13.00 12.53
C PHE A 34 -2.17 -14.00 12.45
N ASP A 35 -1.00 -13.61 12.96
CA ASP A 35 0.23 -14.40 12.88
C ASP A 35 0.42 -15.34 14.08
N ASP A 36 -0.69 -15.96 14.51
CA ASP A 36 -0.72 -16.96 15.59
C ASP A 36 -0.69 -18.38 15.01
N GLU A 37 -0.33 -19.41 15.80
CA GLU A 37 -0.22 -20.80 15.33
C GLU A 37 -1.50 -21.35 14.67
N GLU A 38 -2.67 -20.77 14.97
CA GLU A 38 -3.98 -21.18 14.43
C GLU A 38 -4.48 -20.30 13.27
N GLY A 39 -3.85 -19.15 13.01
CA GLY A 39 -4.26 -18.25 11.91
C GLY A 39 -5.63 -17.62 12.11
N THR A 40 -5.90 -17.18 13.34
CA THR A 40 -7.21 -16.70 13.80
C THR A 40 -7.67 -15.45 13.05
N TYR A 41 -8.97 -15.42 12.74
CA TYR A 41 -9.66 -14.27 12.16
C TYR A 41 -10.35 -13.54 13.29
N PHE A 42 -10.02 -12.26 13.46
CA PHE A 42 -10.64 -11.42 14.47
C PHE A 42 -11.73 -10.54 13.85
N SER A 43 -12.78 -10.31 14.63
CA SER A 43 -13.78 -9.31 14.28
C SER A 43 -13.20 -7.89 14.32
N ALA A 44 -13.89 -6.92 13.71
CA ALA A 44 -13.46 -5.52 13.74
C ALA A 44 -13.32 -4.97 15.18
N GLU A 45 -14.20 -5.42 16.09
CA GLU A 45 -14.21 -5.02 17.49
C GLU A 45 -13.04 -5.65 18.28
N GLU A 46 -12.77 -6.93 18.05
CA GLU A 46 -11.63 -7.64 18.66
C GLU A 46 -10.29 -7.04 18.20
N ILE A 47 -10.17 -6.69 16.91
CA ILE A 47 -8.99 -6.01 16.37
C ILE A 47 -8.80 -4.65 17.06
N HIS A 48 -9.88 -3.88 17.21
CA HIS A 48 -9.82 -2.59 17.88
C HIS A 48 -9.38 -2.74 19.35
N TYR A 49 -10.04 -3.63 20.09
CA TYR A 49 -9.72 -3.89 21.49
C TYR A 49 -8.27 -4.37 21.67
N GLY A 50 -7.82 -5.32 20.84
CA GLY A 50 -6.45 -5.82 20.87
C GLY A 50 -5.41 -4.73 20.57
N ALA A 51 -5.67 -3.87 19.58
CA ALA A 51 -4.78 -2.76 19.23
C ALA A 51 -4.70 -1.67 20.32
N VAL A 52 -5.84 -1.39 20.97
CA VAL A 52 -5.93 -0.49 22.14
C VAL A 52 -5.11 -1.05 23.29
N LEU A 53 -5.31 -2.33 23.61
CA LEU A 53 -4.65 -3.00 24.73
C LEU A 53 -3.13 -3.10 24.51
N ASP A 54 -2.68 -3.46 23.31
CA ASP A 54 -1.25 -3.55 22.98
C ASP A 54 -0.53 -2.20 23.15
N MET A 55 -1.14 -1.12 22.65
CA MET A 55 -0.57 0.23 22.80
C MET A 55 -0.60 0.71 24.26
N TYR A 56 -1.70 0.42 24.98
CA TYR A 56 -1.83 0.76 26.40
C TYR A 56 -0.78 0.06 27.25
N GLN A 57 -0.65 -1.26 27.12
CA GLN A 57 0.33 -2.06 27.86
C GLN A 57 1.76 -1.59 27.59
N TYR A 58 2.09 -1.29 26.33
CA TYR A 58 3.41 -0.74 25.98
C TYR A 58 3.67 0.61 26.67
N CYS A 59 2.70 1.52 26.65
CA CYS A 59 2.85 2.83 27.29
C CYS A 59 2.90 2.71 28.82
N PHE A 60 2.08 1.84 29.42
CA PHE A 60 2.05 1.62 30.86
C PHE A 60 3.38 1.03 31.39
N ALA A 61 3.93 0.02 30.70
CA ALA A 61 5.19 -0.61 31.08
C ALA A 61 6.42 0.32 30.97
N LYS A 62 6.31 1.42 30.23
CA LYS A 62 7.37 2.41 30.00
C LYS A 62 7.08 3.78 30.61
N ASP A 63 6.04 3.87 31.43
CA ASP A 63 5.58 5.11 32.07
C ASP A 63 5.33 6.28 31.09
N LEU A 64 4.82 5.96 29.89
CA LEU A 64 4.51 6.91 28.81
C LEU A 64 3.05 7.36 28.85
N SER A 65 2.57 7.81 30.01
CA SER A 65 1.18 8.19 30.24
C SER A 65 0.69 9.31 29.29
N GLN A 66 1.54 10.30 29.01
CA GLN A 66 1.21 11.40 28.09
C GLN A 66 1.05 10.92 26.64
N VAL A 67 1.90 9.98 26.21
CA VAL A 67 1.82 9.39 24.86
C VAL A 67 0.54 8.60 24.72
N TRP A 68 0.20 7.80 25.74
CA TRP A 68 -1.06 7.07 25.76
C TRP A 68 -2.27 7.99 25.66
N ALA A 69 -2.32 9.05 26.48
CA ALA A 69 -3.41 10.03 26.44
C ALA A 69 -3.57 10.67 25.05
N TYR A 70 -2.46 11.00 24.39
CA TYR A 70 -2.48 11.50 23.02
C TYR A 70 -2.99 10.46 22.02
N MET A 71 -2.48 9.23 22.10
CA MET A 71 -2.85 8.14 21.20
C MET A 71 -4.34 7.82 21.32
N TRP A 72 -4.85 7.72 22.54
CA TRP A 72 -6.26 7.51 22.81
C TRP A 72 -7.14 8.60 22.21
N ASN A 73 -6.86 9.87 22.53
CA ASN A 73 -7.69 11.00 22.12
C ASN A 73 -7.67 11.25 20.61
N ARG A 74 -6.58 10.90 19.91
CA ARG A 74 -6.43 11.18 18.47
C ARG A 74 -6.71 10.00 17.57
N TRP A 75 -6.48 8.78 18.03
CA TRP A 75 -6.50 7.60 17.16
C TRP A 75 -7.41 6.50 17.70
N TYR A 76 -7.25 6.10 18.96
CA TYR A 76 -7.88 4.88 19.45
C TYR A 76 -9.32 5.05 19.99
N THR A 77 -9.81 6.29 20.14
CA THR A 77 -11.21 6.55 20.46
C THR A 77 -12.12 5.93 19.37
N PRO A 78 -13.24 5.26 19.71
CA PRO A 78 -14.11 4.62 18.71
C PRO A 78 -14.52 5.52 17.54
N LYS A 79 -14.79 6.80 17.82
CA LYS A 79 -15.12 7.82 16.80
C LYS A 79 -13.97 8.10 15.82
N GLN A 80 -12.73 8.03 16.30
CA GLN A 80 -11.54 8.25 15.47
C GLN A 80 -11.16 6.96 14.76
N TRP A 81 -11.24 5.81 15.43
CA TRP A 81 -10.89 4.51 14.89
C TRP A 81 -11.52 4.24 13.53
N SER A 82 -12.82 4.52 13.39
CA SER A 82 -13.55 4.35 12.14
C SER A 82 -13.03 5.18 10.97
N LEU A 83 -12.34 6.29 11.23
CA LEU A 83 -11.80 7.20 10.21
C LEU A 83 -10.42 6.81 9.70
N TRP A 84 -9.64 6.04 10.49
CA TRP A 84 -8.27 5.69 10.10
C TRP A 84 -8.01 4.20 10.02
N ALA A 85 -8.63 3.33 10.83
CA ALA A 85 -8.32 1.91 10.82
C ALA A 85 -8.96 1.21 9.61
N ARG A 86 -8.24 0.25 9.01
CA ARG A 86 -8.83 -0.60 7.95
C ARG A 86 -9.90 -1.53 8.47
N SER A 87 -9.77 -2.01 9.71
CA SER A 87 -10.71 -2.97 10.27
C SER A 87 -12.14 -2.43 10.40
N ALA A 88 -12.32 -1.11 10.38
CA ALA A 88 -13.63 -0.48 10.41
C ALA A 88 -14.39 -0.50 9.07
N CYS A 89 -13.74 -0.93 7.98
CA CYS A 89 -14.35 -1.05 6.66
C CYS A 89 -14.37 -2.52 6.23
N ASP A 90 -15.45 -2.98 5.62
CA ASP A 90 -15.57 -4.35 5.12
C ASP A 90 -14.64 -4.63 3.93
N SER A 91 -14.22 -3.58 3.22
CA SER A 91 -13.43 -3.68 1.99
C SER A 91 -11.99 -3.19 2.19
N ILE A 92 -11.02 -3.94 1.66
CA ILE A 92 -9.61 -3.55 1.73
C ILE A 92 -9.29 -2.57 0.61
N SER A 93 -9.14 -1.29 0.96
CA SER A 93 -8.70 -0.28 -0.01
C SER A 93 -7.25 -0.51 -0.46
N ARG A 94 -7.07 -0.75 -1.76
CA ARG A 94 -5.75 -0.93 -2.40
C ARG A 94 -5.04 0.40 -2.70
N LEU A 95 -5.75 1.53 -2.62
CA LEU A 95 -5.24 2.84 -3.02
C LEU A 95 -5.49 3.88 -1.92
N LYS A 96 -4.40 4.51 -1.45
CA LYS A 96 -4.49 5.67 -0.57
C LYS A 96 -4.83 6.91 -1.42
N THR A 97 -6.08 7.35 -1.37
CA THR A 97 -6.60 8.51 -2.14
C THR A 97 -5.81 9.80 -1.82
N THR A 98 -5.38 9.98 -0.57
CA THR A 98 -4.53 11.10 -0.15
C THR A 98 -3.23 11.20 -0.96
N MET A 99 -2.56 10.07 -1.22
CA MET A 99 -1.34 10.07 -2.03
C MET A 99 -1.59 10.47 -3.49
N VAL A 100 -2.74 10.07 -4.06
CA VAL A 100 -3.10 10.42 -5.44
C VAL A 100 -3.39 11.92 -5.53
N VAL A 101 -4.14 12.45 -4.57
CA VAL A 101 -4.47 13.88 -4.47
C VAL A 101 -3.21 14.72 -4.24
N GLU A 102 -2.34 14.34 -3.30
CA GLU A 102 -1.07 15.03 -3.05
C GLU A 102 -0.15 15.02 -4.27
N ASN A 103 -0.05 13.89 -4.96
CA ASN A 103 0.76 13.79 -6.17
C ASN A 103 0.19 14.65 -7.31
N LEU A 104 -1.14 14.69 -7.46
CA LEU A 104 -1.80 15.59 -8.40
C LEU A 104 -1.48 17.06 -8.07
N TRP A 105 -1.67 17.48 -6.81
CA TRP A 105 -1.34 18.83 -6.36
C TRP A 105 0.14 19.17 -6.54
N LYS A 106 1.05 18.22 -6.33
CA LYS A 106 2.48 18.41 -6.61
C LYS A 106 2.73 18.72 -8.09
N HIS A 107 2.02 18.07 -9.01
CA HIS A 107 2.14 18.35 -10.44
C HIS A 107 1.57 19.73 -10.80
N ILE A 108 0.37 20.06 -10.31
CA ILE A 108 -0.26 21.37 -10.53
C ILE A 108 0.64 22.49 -10.01
N LYS A 109 1.18 22.33 -8.79
CA LYS A 109 2.09 23.32 -8.18
C LYS A 109 3.36 23.55 -9.01
N ARG A 110 3.97 22.48 -9.53
CA ARG A 110 5.25 22.55 -10.26
C ARG A 110 5.12 22.95 -11.72
N ARG A 111 4.02 22.59 -12.39
CA ARG A 111 3.83 22.90 -13.81
C ARG A 111 3.07 24.18 -14.03
N ASP A 112 1.95 24.35 -13.35
CA ASP A 112 0.97 25.37 -13.70
C ASP A 112 1.01 26.56 -12.72
N LEU A 113 1.33 26.31 -11.45
CA LEU A 113 1.43 27.37 -10.42
C LEU A 113 2.85 27.84 -10.11
N ALA A 114 3.87 27.31 -10.78
CA ALA A 114 5.27 27.62 -10.45
C ALA A 114 5.63 29.10 -10.62
N GLN A 115 4.94 29.80 -11.51
CA GLN A 115 5.16 31.21 -11.80
C GLN A 115 4.35 32.15 -10.90
N PHE A 116 3.39 31.62 -10.13
CA PHE A 116 2.47 32.43 -9.34
C PHE A 116 2.84 32.35 -7.85
N ASN A 117 3.25 33.49 -7.29
CA ASN A 117 3.41 33.62 -5.85
C ASN A 117 2.04 33.83 -5.18
N ARG A 118 1.62 32.89 -4.32
CA ARG A 118 0.32 32.91 -3.62
C ARG A 118 -0.89 33.07 -4.57
N PRO A 119 -1.14 32.10 -5.46
CA PRO A 119 -2.25 32.17 -6.40
C PRO A 119 -3.59 32.27 -5.66
N ARG A 120 -4.46 33.16 -6.12
CA ARG A 120 -5.85 33.25 -5.64
C ARG A 120 -6.61 31.98 -6.03
N LEU A 121 -7.61 31.60 -5.24
CA LEU A 121 -8.41 30.39 -5.48
C LEU A 121 -9.01 30.36 -6.89
N ASP A 122 -9.51 31.51 -7.36
CA ASP A 122 -10.12 31.65 -8.69
C ASP A 122 -9.15 31.32 -9.83
N LEU A 123 -7.90 31.79 -9.74
CA LEU A 123 -6.84 31.45 -10.70
C LEU A 123 -6.54 29.94 -10.70
N VAL A 124 -6.52 29.32 -9.51
CA VAL A 124 -6.31 27.87 -9.40
C VAL A 124 -7.47 27.12 -10.07
N THR A 125 -8.71 27.53 -9.82
CA THR A 125 -9.91 26.94 -10.45
C THR A 125 -9.87 27.07 -11.97
N TYR A 126 -9.55 28.26 -12.48
CA TYR A 126 -9.38 28.50 -13.90
C TYR A 126 -8.30 27.59 -14.50
N LEU A 127 -7.14 27.45 -13.86
CA LEU A 127 -6.06 26.56 -14.32
C LEU A 127 -6.46 25.09 -14.28
N VAL A 128 -7.22 24.66 -13.27
CA VAL A 128 -7.72 23.30 -13.20
C VAL A 128 -8.65 23.01 -14.38
N ILE A 129 -9.58 23.91 -14.70
CA ILE A 129 -10.53 23.73 -15.81
C ILE A 129 -9.83 23.85 -17.17
N SER A 130 -8.95 24.83 -17.34
CA SER A 130 -8.33 25.14 -18.64
C SER A 130 -7.14 24.24 -18.99
N SER A 131 -6.38 23.77 -17.99
CA SER A 131 -5.14 23.02 -18.24
C SER A 131 -5.16 21.60 -17.68
N VAL A 132 -5.59 21.40 -16.42
CA VAL A 132 -5.55 20.08 -15.77
C VAL A 132 -6.61 19.17 -16.37
N LEU A 133 -7.86 19.63 -16.47
CA LEU A 133 -8.99 18.84 -16.92
C LEU A 133 -8.80 18.32 -18.37
N PRO A 134 -8.39 19.12 -19.37
CA PRO A 134 -8.13 18.61 -20.70
C PRO A 134 -7.01 17.56 -20.71
N ARG A 135 -5.93 17.76 -19.96
CA ARG A 135 -4.84 16.75 -19.85
C ARG A 135 -5.33 15.44 -19.24
N VAL A 136 -6.18 15.52 -18.22
CA VAL A 136 -6.80 14.33 -17.61
C VAL A 136 -7.73 13.65 -18.61
N GLN A 137 -8.57 14.40 -19.33
CA GLN A 137 -9.44 13.86 -20.39
C GLN A 137 -8.62 13.16 -21.49
N LEU A 138 -7.51 13.76 -21.94
CA LEU A 138 -6.60 13.12 -22.88
C LEU A 138 -6.04 11.81 -22.35
N THR A 139 -5.62 11.80 -21.08
CA THR A 139 -5.11 10.60 -20.42
C THR A 139 -6.21 9.54 -20.27
N LEU A 140 -7.43 9.95 -19.95
CA LEU A 140 -8.60 9.05 -19.84
C LEU A 140 -8.96 8.47 -21.20
N ASP A 141 -8.97 9.27 -22.27
CA ASP A 141 -9.23 8.77 -23.62
C ASP A 141 -8.13 7.81 -24.10
N GLU A 142 -6.89 7.99 -23.64
CA GLU A 142 -5.81 7.02 -23.86
C GLU A 142 -6.03 5.72 -23.08
N VAL A 143 -6.45 5.80 -21.81
CA VAL A 143 -6.73 4.64 -20.95
C VAL A 143 -7.99 3.88 -21.39
N LEU A 144 -9.02 4.59 -21.82
CA LEU A 144 -10.28 4.05 -22.35
C LEU A 144 -10.17 3.65 -23.83
N GLU A 145 -8.98 3.70 -24.40
CA GLU A 145 -8.65 3.22 -25.75
C GLU A 145 -9.38 3.94 -26.88
N ARG A 146 -9.98 5.11 -26.60
CA ARG A 146 -10.76 5.90 -27.57
C ARG A 146 -9.91 6.57 -28.66
N ARG A 147 -8.58 6.62 -28.47
CA ARG A 147 -7.67 7.40 -29.33
C ARG A 147 -6.58 6.59 -30.05
N ARG A 148 -6.28 5.35 -29.64
CA ARG A 148 -5.12 4.58 -30.16
C ARG A 148 -5.48 3.15 -30.56
N ILE A 149 -6.35 3.02 -31.57
CA ILE A 149 -6.61 1.75 -32.25
C ILE A 149 -5.35 1.39 -33.05
N GLY A 150 -4.47 0.53 -32.51
CA GLY A 150 -3.32 -0.04 -33.25
C GLY A 150 -1.92 0.19 -32.68
N ARG A 151 -1.74 0.91 -31.57
CA ARG A 151 -0.43 1.01 -30.87
C ARG A 151 -0.42 0.15 -29.61
N ALA A 152 0.66 -0.59 -29.36
CA ALA A 152 0.84 -1.34 -28.12
C ALA A 152 0.68 -0.42 -26.89
N LYS A 153 -0.13 -0.86 -25.92
CA LYS A 153 -0.46 -0.09 -24.71
C LYS A 153 0.81 0.12 -23.88
N ALA A 154 1.13 1.37 -23.55
CA ALA A 154 2.20 1.66 -22.60
C ALA A 154 1.75 1.19 -21.21
N LEU A 155 2.60 0.44 -20.52
CA LEU A 155 2.32 -0.02 -19.16
C LEU A 155 2.18 1.18 -18.24
N ALA A 156 1.11 1.21 -17.45
CA ALA A 156 0.97 2.19 -16.39
C ALA A 156 2.15 2.06 -15.40
N PRO A 157 2.57 3.15 -14.73
CA PRO A 157 3.67 3.09 -13.76
C PRO A 157 3.43 2.06 -12.64
N TRP A 158 2.19 1.91 -12.18
CA TRP A 158 1.84 0.89 -11.20
C TRP A 158 1.91 -0.52 -11.77
N GLN A 159 1.59 -0.74 -13.06
CA GLN A 159 1.76 -2.03 -13.73
C GLN A 159 3.24 -2.37 -13.88
N THR A 160 4.10 -1.37 -14.10
CA THR A 160 5.55 -1.55 -14.14
C THR A 160 6.10 -1.91 -12.76
N THR A 161 5.66 -1.22 -11.71
CA THR A 161 6.04 -1.51 -10.32
C THR A 161 5.52 -2.88 -9.87
N PHE A 162 4.27 -3.20 -10.20
CA PHE A 162 3.67 -4.51 -9.96
C PHE A 162 4.44 -5.59 -10.70
N LYS A 163 4.71 -5.42 -12.01
CA LYS A 163 5.54 -6.34 -12.80
C LYS A 163 6.95 -6.50 -12.24
N ARG A 164 7.56 -5.44 -11.71
CA ARG A 164 8.87 -5.51 -11.05
C ARG A 164 8.81 -6.37 -9.79
N GLN A 165 7.85 -6.09 -8.90
CA GLN A 165 7.63 -6.89 -7.70
C GLN A 165 7.28 -8.33 -8.06
N TRP A 166 6.50 -8.52 -9.12
CA TRP A 166 6.14 -9.82 -9.67
C TRP A 166 7.35 -10.62 -10.13
N ILE A 167 8.22 -10.01 -10.94
CA ILE A 167 9.44 -10.64 -11.46
C ILE A 167 10.41 -10.94 -10.32
N ASP A 168 10.53 -10.03 -9.35
CA ASP A 168 11.36 -10.23 -8.17
C ASP A 168 10.88 -11.42 -7.34
N MET A 169 9.56 -11.56 -7.18
CA MET A 169 8.93 -12.71 -6.55
C MET A 169 8.99 -13.99 -7.40
N SER A 170 9.28 -13.92 -8.70
CA SER A 170 9.35 -15.07 -9.62
C SER A 170 10.76 -15.62 -9.84
N LYS A 171 11.78 -15.11 -9.14
CA LYS A 171 13.16 -15.63 -9.19
C LYS A 171 13.24 -17.06 -8.61
N SER A 172 14.25 -17.83 -9.02
CA SER A 172 14.38 -19.26 -8.71
C SER A 172 14.48 -19.55 -7.22
N ASP A 173 13.99 -20.72 -6.84
CA ASP A 173 13.90 -21.15 -5.44
C ASP A 173 15.27 -21.26 -4.76
N GLU A 174 16.39 -21.47 -5.47
CA GLU A 174 17.72 -21.66 -4.88
C GLU A 174 18.27 -20.43 -4.13
N GLU A 175 18.14 -19.23 -4.70
CA GLU A 175 18.54 -17.98 -4.02
C GLU A 175 17.57 -17.62 -2.89
N ARG A 176 16.29 -18.01 -3.03
CA ARG A 176 15.28 -17.85 -1.98
C ARG A 176 15.48 -18.87 -0.86
N LEU A 177 15.96 -20.08 -1.13
CA LEU A 177 16.15 -21.18 -0.17
C LEU A 177 17.23 -20.85 0.85
N VAL A 178 18.33 -20.21 0.46
CA VAL A 178 19.38 -19.74 1.39
C VAL A 178 18.84 -18.68 2.36
N GLN A 179 17.94 -17.80 1.89
CA GLN A 179 17.26 -16.82 2.74
C GLN A 179 16.11 -17.46 3.55
N LYS A 180 15.41 -18.45 2.96
CA LYS A 180 14.32 -19.23 3.55
C LYS A 180 14.83 -20.13 4.67
N GLU A 181 16.04 -20.64 4.61
CA GLU A 181 16.66 -21.45 5.69
C GLU A 181 17.01 -20.57 6.91
N LEU A 182 17.27 -19.28 6.69
CA LEU A 182 17.41 -18.27 7.75
C LEU A 182 16.05 -17.79 8.31
N ASP A 183 14.98 -17.81 7.50
CA ASP A 183 13.62 -17.42 7.91
C ASP A 183 12.76 -18.57 8.47
N ILE A 184 12.99 -19.83 8.05
CA ILE A 184 12.33 -21.06 8.57
C ILE A 184 12.64 -21.25 10.06
N ARG A 185 13.76 -20.69 10.55
CA ARG A 185 14.07 -20.66 11.98
C ARG A 185 13.28 -19.60 12.77
N ARG A 186 12.42 -18.78 12.13
CA ARG A 186 11.75 -17.62 12.76
C ARG A 186 10.22 -17.52 12.64
N GLY A 187 9.52 -18.45 12.00
CA GLY A 187 8.06 -18.58 12.19
C GLY A 187 7.26 -19.12 10.99
N THR A 188 6.25 -19.94 11.29
CA THR A 188 5.23 -20.45 10.36
C THR A 188 4.12 -19.41 10.16
N HIS A 189 4.11 -18.73 9.01
CA HIS A 189 3.04 -17.80 8.67
C HIS A 189 1.86 -18.51 7.97
N HIS A 190 0.62 -18.13 8.29
CA HIS A 190 -0.57 -18.67 7.64
C HIS A 190 -0.82 -18.04 6.28
N THR A 191 -1.17 -18.88 5.31
CA THR A 191 -1.47 -18.44 3.94
C THR A 191 -2.75 -19.11 3.45
N ARG A 192 -3.73 -18.33 3.01
CA ARG A 192 -4.92 -18.83 2.30
C ARG A 192 -4.86 -18.39 0.84
N ILE A 193 -4.66 -19.35 -0.06
CA ILE A 193 -4.54 -19.10 -1.50
C ILE A 193 -5.88 -18.64 -2.09
N GLU A 194 -6.99 -19.23 -1.63
CA GLU A 194 -8.35 -18.93 -2.09
C GLU A 194 -8.71 -17.45 -1.96
N ASN A 195 -8.31 -16.83 -0.85
CA ASN A 195 -8.59 -15.43 -0.54
C ASN A 195 -7.40 -14.51 -0.82
N TRP A 196 -6.29 -15.07 -1.33
CA TRP A 196 -5.02 -14.36 -1.55
C TRP A 196 -4.51 -13.63 -0.28
N THR A 197 -4.64 -14.25 0.90
CA THR A 197 -4.26 -13.64 2.18
C THR A 197 -3.09 -14.35 2.87
N CYS A 198 -2.28 -13.57 3.58
CA CYS A 198 -1.18 -14.07 4.40
C CYS A 198 -1.08 -13.29 5.71
N SER A 199 -0.74 -13.97 6.82
CA SER A 199 -0.58 -13.36 8.14
C SER A 199 0.69 -12.52 8.30
N CYS A 200 1.67 -12.66 7.40
CA CYS A 200 2.99 -12.10 7.64
C CYS A 200 3.02 -10.55 7.66
N PRO A 201 3.93 -9.92 8.42
CA PRO A 201 4.06 -8.46 8.48
C PRO A 201 4.33 -7.80 7.13
N SER A 202 5.03 -8.51 6.23
CA SER A 202 5.31 -8.04 4.87
C SER A 202 4.04 -7.92 4.02
N TYR A 203 3.10 -8.86 4.17
CA TYR A 203 1.80 -8.80 3.48
C TYR A 203 0.99 -7.62 3.98
N LEU A 204 0.84 -7.52 5.31
CA LEU A 204 0.10 -6.46 5.98
C LEU A 204 0.59 -5.07 5.54
N THR A 205 1.89 -4.83 5.55
CA THR A 205 2.47 -3.50 5.25
C THR A 205 2.65 -3.22 3.77
N SER A 206 2.50 -4.22 2.89
CA SER A 206 2.67 -4.02 1.45
C SER A 206 1.57 -3.14 0.85
N ARG A 207 1.93 -2.32 -0.14
CA ARG A 207 0.96 -1.51 -0.89
C ARG A 207 -0.03 -2.37 -1.68
N PHE A 208 0.43 -3.51 -2.19
CA PHE A 208 -0.31 -4.32 -3.15
C PHE A 208 -0.86 -5.62 -2.55
N LEU A 209 -0.71 -5.84 -1.24
CA LEU A 209 -1.07 -7.10 -0.57
C LEU A 209 -0.31 -8.28 -1.20
N LEU A 210 1.02 -8.13 -1.24
CA LEU A 210 1.95 -9.12 -1.80
C LEU A 210 3.03 -9.42 -0.76
N CYS A 211 3.34 -10.70 -0.61
CA CYS A 211 4.44 -11.16 0.24
C CYS A 211 5.05 -12.44 -0.31
N LYS A 212 6.25 -12.76 0.15
CA LYS A 212 6.99 -13.97 -0.25
C LYS A 212 6.29 -15.29 0.10
N HIS A 213 5.40 -15.28 1.10
CA HIS A 213 4.73 -16.49 1.61
C HIS A 213 3.48 -16.88 0.83
N LEU A 214 2.86 -15.97 0.09
CA LEU A 214 1.84 -16.37 -0.87
C LEU A 214 2.55 -17.26 -1.88
N PRO A 215 2.21 -18.56 -1.96
CA PRO A 215 2.95 -19.51 -2.76
C PRO A 215 3.06 -18.98 -4.17
N GLY A 216 4.25 -19.15 -4.76
CA GLY A 216 4.52 -18.78 -6.14
C GLY A 216 3.35 -19.27 -6.98
N MET A 217 2.73 -18.33 -7.71
CA MET A 217 1.69 -18.68 -8.66
C MET A 217 2.15 -19.89 -9.46
N PRO A 218 1.36 -20.97 -9.54
CA PRO A 218 1.67 -22.05 -10.47
C PRO A 218 1.85 -21.43 -11.86
N ARG A 219 2.73 -22.00 -12.68
CA ARG A 219 2.82 -21.63 -14.11
C ARG A 219 1.41 -21.57 -14.68
N PHE A 220 0.91 -20.38 -14.98
CA PHE A 220 -0.43 -20.21 -15.52
C PHE A 220 -0.47 -20.68 -16.98
N THR A 221 -0.78 -21.96 -17.17
CA THR A 221 -1.80 -22.31 -18.14
C THR A 221 -3.14 -22.09 -17.42
N THR A 222 -3.99 -21.23 -17.99
CA THR A 222 -5.41 -21.00 -17.64
C THR A 222 -5.72 -20.18 -16.37
N TYR A 223 -5.69 -18.85 -16.52
CA TYR A 223 -6.68 -17.96 -15.87
C TYR A 223 -7.76 -17.60 -16.89
N PRO A 224 -8.99 -17.19 -16.47
CA PRO A 224 -10.10 -16.95 -17.37
C PRO A 224 -9.74 -15.82 -18.34
N GLU A 225 -9.83 -16.14 -19.62
CA GLU A 225 -9.51 -15.25 -20.75
C GLU A 225 -10.23 -13.89 -20.67
N SER A 226 -11.30 -13.76 -19.89
CA SER A 226 -12.06 -12.52 -19.72
C SER A 226 -11.29 -11.38 -19.04
N MET A 227 -10.21 -11.66 -18.29
CA MET A 227 -9.41 -10.59 -17.64
C MET A 227 -8.20 -10.13 -18.47
N PHE A 228 -7.77 -10.92 -19.47
CA PHE A 228 -6.53 -10.72 -20.22
C PHE A 228 -6.67 -10.66 -21.75
N GLN A 229 -7.86 -10.86 -22.33
CA GLN A 229 -8.08 -10.82 -23.79
C GLN A 229 -7.68 -9.49 -24.46
N ASN A 230 -7.44 -8.42 -23.70
CA ASN A 230 -6.99 -7.13 -24.23
C ASN A 230 -5.47 -6.93 -24.24
N TRP A 231 -4.66 -7.95 -23.90
CA TRP A 231 -3.21 -7.81 -23.67
C TRP A 231 -2.29 -8.67 -24.57
N THR A 232 -2.76 -9.74 -25.20
CA THR A 232 -1.88 -10.68 -25.93
C THR A 232 -1.72 -10.40 -27.44
N ALA A 233 -2.46 -9.46 -28.04
CA ALA A 233 -2.40 -9.22 -29.48
C ALA A 233 -1.21 -8.36 -29.98
N ALA A 234 -0.32 -7.86 -29.11
CA ALA A 234 0.71 -6.87 -29.49
C ALA A 234 2.17 -7.37 -29.39
N GLY A 235 2.40 -8.69 -29.44
CA GLY A 235 3.68 -9.30 -29.07
C GLY A 235 4.55 -9.89 -30.17
N THR A 236 4.07 -10.13 -31.39
CA THR A 236 4.85 -10.92 -32.36
C THR A 236 4.59 -10.48 -33.80
N THR A 237 5.48 -9.64 -34.32
CA THR A 237 6.02 -9.68 -35.71
C THR A 237 6.97 -8.49 -35.91
N LYS A 238 8.17 -8.56 -35.29
CA LYS A 238 9.33 -7.82 -35.81
C LYS A 238 10.14 -8.76 -36.69
N ASN A 239 9.83 -8.68 -37.98
CA ASN A 239 10.71 -8.72 -39.13
C ASN A 239 12.15 -9.20 -38.86
N LYS A 240 12.43 -10.48 -39.13
CA LYS A 240 13.77 -10.98 -39.45
C LYS A 240 13.85 -11.05 -40.98
N ASN A 241 14.68 -10.20 -41.57
CA ASN A 241 15.59 -10.51 -42.67
C ASN A 241 16.23 -9.22 -43.19
N LYS A 242 17.43 -8.92 -42.69
CA LYS A 242 18.39 -8.10 -43.41
C LYS A 242 19.77 -8.69 -43.16
N LEU A 243 20.49 -8.90 -44.28
CA LEU A 243 21.87 -9.35 -44.46
C LEU A 243 22.06 -10.87 -44.54
N ILE A 244 22.22 -11.40 -45.76
CA ILE A 244 23.47 -12.01 -46.28
C ILE A 244 23.49 -11.82 -47.81
N SER A 245 24.64 -11.37 -48.34
CA SER A 245 25.17 -11.39 -49.74
C SER A 245 24.25 -10.97 -50.89
#